data_AF-A0A355KXA6-F1
#
_entry.id   AF-A0A355KXA6-F1
#
_cell.length_a   1.000
_cell.length_b   1.000
_cell.length_c   1.000
_cell.angle_alpha   90.00
_cell.angle_beta   90.00
_cell.angle_gamma   90.00
#
_symmetry.space_group_name_H-M   'P 1'
#
loop_
_entity.id
_entity.type
_entity.pdbx_description
1 polymer ?
#
loop_
_entity_poly.entity_id
_entity_poly.type
_entity_poly.pdbx_seq_one_letter_code
_entity_poly.pdbx_strand_id
1 'polypeptide(L)'
;MAQFEGYERREAKILGVLKEYGISSIDECKEITLAKGIDVDQIVRSTQPICFENAIWAYTVGAAIAIKMGCTKAADAAAAIGIGLQSFCIPGSVAENRKVGLGHGNLGKRLLSEETECFAFLAGHESFAAAEGAIKIALNANKVRIKPLRVILNGLGKDAAMIISRING
;
A
#
# COMPACT_ATOMS: atom_id res chain seq x y z
N MET A 1 9.85 11.11 19.11
CA MET A 1 10.82 10.66 18.10
C MET A 1 10.32 9.36 17.56
N ALA A 2 10.12 9.29 16.26
CA ALA A 2 9.72 8.08 15.57
C ALA A 2 10.70 6.95 15.92
N GLN A 3 10.17 5.80 16.35
CA GLN A 3 10.94 4.62 16.68
C GLN A 3 10.50 3.48 15.75
N PHE A 4 11.45 2.96 14.97
CA PHE A 4 11.25 1.82 14.09
C PHE A 4 12.60 1.14 13.77
N GLU A 5 12.55 -0.10 13.32
CA GLU A 5 13.75 -0.91 13.13
C GLU A 5 14.62 -0.38 11.99
N GLY A 6 15.91 -0.19 12.27
CA GLY A 6 16.87 0.32 11.30
C GLY A 6 16.74 1.82 11.00
N TYR A 7 16.20 2.61 11.94
CA TYR A 7 16.03 4.06 11.84
C TYR A 7 17.26 4.76 11.25
N GLU A 8 18.44 4.59 11.83
CA GLU A 8 19.70 5.23 11.41
C GLU A 8 20.07 4.95 9.95
N ARG A 9 19.68 3.77 9.43
CA ARG A 9 19.95 3.37 8.05
C ARG A 9 18.97 3.96 7.04
N ARG A 10 17.86 4.53 7.51
CA ARG A 10 16.72 4.97 6.69
C ARG A 10 16.46 6.46 6.79
N GLU A 11 16.77 7.06 7.94
CA GLU A 11 16.43 8.45 8.28
C GLU A 11 16.82 9.44 7.19
N ALA A 12 18.09 9.45 6.76
CA ALA A 12 18.58 10.40 5.77
C ALA A 12 17.78 10.36 4.46
N LYS A 13 17.37 9.15 4.03
CA LYS A 13 16.54 8.97 2.84
C LYS A 13 15.11 9.45 3.07
N ILE A 14 14.51 9.11 4.20
CA ILE A 14 13.14 9.51 4.54
C ILE A 14 13.06 11.04 4.63
N LEU A 15 13.96 11.68 5.36
CA LEU A 15 14.03 13.14 5.48
C LEU A 15 14.28 13.82 4.14
N GLY A 16 15.13 13.23 3.29
CA GLY A 16 15.36 13.71 1.92
C GLY A 16 14.06 13.81 1.11
N VAL A 17 13.23 12.76 1.16
CA VAL A 17 11.91 12.73 0.50
C VAL A 17 10.94 13.71 1.17
N LEU A 18 10.84 13.74 2.50
CA LEU A 18 9.92 14.62 3.23
C LEU A 18 10.14 16.11 2.94
N LYS A 19 11.39 16.51 2.74
CA LYS A 19 11.76 17.88 2.39
C LYS A 19 11.13 18.34 1.06
N GLU A 20 10.95 17.45 0.09
CA GLU A 20 10.29 17.76 -1.19
C GLU A 20 8.82 18.15 -1.01
N TYR A 21 8.19 17.73 0.10
CA TYR A 21 6.78 18.00 0.43
C TYR A 21 6.63 19.03 1.56
N GLY A 22 7.70 19.70 1.94
CA GLY A 22 7.69 20.70 3.02
C GLY A 22 7.32 20.11 4.38
N ILE A 23 7.79 18.88 4.66
CA ILE A 23 7.70 18.23 5.97
C ILE A 23 9.11 18.18 6.57
N SER A 24 9.25 18.67 7.80
CA SER A 24 10.52 18.89 8.47
C SER A 24 11.03 17.67 9.25
N SER A 25 10.16 16.75 9.66
CA SER A 25 10.52 15.57 10.45
C SER A 25 9.57 14.40 10.24
N ILE A 26 10.00 13.21 10.64
CA ILE A 26 9.15 12.01 10.62
C ILE A 26 8.01 12.13 11.65
N ASP A 27 8.28 12.68 12.83
CA ASP A 27 7.25 12.92 13.86
C ASP A 27 6.16 13.89 13.37
N GLU A 28 6.51 14.93 12.61
CA GLU A 28 5.52 15.87 12.01
C GLU A 28 4.52 15.13 11.10
N CYS A 29 4.91 14.02 10.47
CA CYS A 29 3.99 13.24 9.65
C CYS A 29 2.80 12.72 10.47
N LYS A 30 3.03 12.29 11.72
CA LYS A 30 1.97 11.82 12.61
C LYS A 30 1.05 12.96 13.01
N GLU A 31 1.60 14.15 13.29
CA GLU A 31 0.81 15.34 13.59
C GLU A 31 -0.08 15.74 12.41
N ILE A 32 0.46 15.72 11.18
CA ILE A 32 -0.29 16.01 9.95
C ILE A 32 -1.46 15.05 9.77
N THR A 33 -1.25 13.74 9.95
CA THR A 33 -2.32 12.75 9.77
C THR A 33 -3.37 12.85 10.87
N LEU A 34 -2.96 13.02 12.14
CA LEU A 34 -3.88 13.17 13.26
C LEU A 34 -4.70 14.47 13.17
N ALA A 35 -4.12 15.56 12.69
CA ALA A 35 -4.85 16.81 12.44
C ALA A 35 -5.97 16.66 11.39
N LYS A 36 -5.89 15.62 10.54
CA LYS A 36 -6.95 15.22 9.60
C LYS A 36 -7.86 14.09 10.13
N GLY A 37 -7.70 13.69 11.39
CA GLY A 37 -8.46 12.60 12.00
C GLY A 37 -8.06 11.21 11.49
N ILE A 38 -6.86 11.06 10.94
CA ILE A 38 -6.35 9.80 10.39
C ILE A 38 -5.33 9.23 11.38
N ASP A 39 -5.78 8.30 12.22
CA ASP A 39 -4.90 7.51 13.09
C ASP A 39 -4.33 6.32 12.30
N VAL A 40 -3.17 6.54 11.69
CA VAL A 40 -2.51 5.54 10.85
C VAL A 40 -2.06 4.32 11.66
N ASP A 41 -1.64 4.50 12.91
CA ASP A 41 -1.21 3.40 13.78
C ASP A 41 -2.38 2.45 14.04
N GLN A 42 -3.51 3.00 14.48
CA GLN A 42 -4.73 2.23 14.69
C GLN A 42 -5.19 1.50 13.42
N ILE A 43 -5.16 2.19 12.27
CA ILE A 43 -5.58 1.60 10.99
C ILE A 43 -4.67 0.42 10.60
N VAL A 44 -3.35 0.61 10.65
CA VAL A 44 -2.38 -0.44 10.29
C VAL A 44 -2.49 -1.63 11.23
N ARG A 45 -2.58 -1.42 12.55
CA ARG A 45 -2.74 -2.51 13.53
C ARG A 45 -4.10 -3.21 13.45
N SER A 46 -5.17 -2.50 13.09
CA SER A 46 -6.48 -3.13 12.85
C SER A 46 -6.46 -4.08 11.65
N THR A 47 -5.58 -3.80 10.68
CA THR A 47 -5.39 -4.65 9.49
C THR A 47 -4.43 -5.80 9.79
N GLN A 48 -3.34 -5.54 10.50
CA GLN A 48 -2.33 -6.53 10.86
C GLN A 48 -1.82 -6.27 12.29
N PRO A 49 -2.37 -6.94 13.32
CA PRO A 49 -2.03 -6.67 14.71
C PRO A 49 -0.55 -6.87 15.08
N ILE A 50 0.13 -7.77 14.36
CA ILE A 50 1.56 -8.08 14.56
C ILE A 50 2.47 -7.33 13.56
N CYS A 51 2.04 -6.18 13.04
CA CYS A 51 2.84 -5.38 12.13
C CYS A 51 4.09 -4.79 12.82
N PHE A 52 5.18 -4.66 12.06
CA PHE A 52 6.36 -3.92 12.49
C PHE A 52 6.10 -2.41 12.53
N GLU A 53 6.83 -1.70 13.39
CA GLU A 53 6.80 -0.24 13.46
C GLU A 53 7.16 0.43 12.13
N ASN A 54 8.07 -0.20 11.36
CA ASN A 54 8.38 0.22 9.99
C ASN A 54 7.15 0.35 9.09
N ALA A 55 6.17 -0.55 9.21
CA ALA A 55 4.96 -0.48 8.39
C ALA A 55 4.12 0.74 8.79
N ILE A 56 3.90 0.92 10.08
CA ILE A 56 3.14 2.06 10.63
C ILE A 56 3.76 3.37 10.14
N TRP A 57 5.06 3.56 10.33
CA TRP A 57 5.73 4.79 9.95
C TRP A 57 5.81 5.00 8.44
N ALA A 58 5.97 3.94 7.64
CA ALA A 58 5.95 4.06 6.19
C ALA A 58 4.58 4.52 5.66
N TYR A 59 3.49 3.99 6.22
CA TYR A 59 2.14 4.46 5.91
C TYR A 59 1.89 5.87 6.45
N THR A 60 2.40 6.22 7.64
CA THR A 60 2.26 7.57 8.22
C THR A 60 2.94 8.63 7.36
N VAL A 61 4.18 8.37 6.94
CA VAL A 61 4.92 9.22 6.00
C VAL A 61 4.17 9.34 4.67
N GLY A 62 3.73 8.23 4.10
CA GLY A 62 2.98 8.22 2.85
C GLY A 62 1.66 8.99 2.92
N ALA A 63 0.93 8.85 4.02
CA ALA A 63 -0.32 9.57 4.25
C ALA A 63 -0.10 11.07 4.46
N ALA A 64 0.93 11.46 5.21
CA ALA A 64 1.31 12.87 5.37
C ALA A 64 1.69 13.53 4.03
N ILE A 65 2.44 12.82 3.20
CA ILE A 65 2.77 13.25 1.82
C ILE A 65 1.47 13.44 1.01
N ALA A 66 0.55 12.47 1.04
CA ALA A 66 -0.73 12.58 0.32
C ALA A 66 -1.55 13.81 0.77
N ILE A 67 -1.54 14.10 2.08
CA ILE A 67 -2.22 15.29 2.65
C ILE A 67 -1.55 16.57 2.16
N LYS A 68 -0.21 16.67 2.19
CA LYS A 68 0.53 17.85 1.69
C LYS A 68 0.34 18.06 0.19
N MET A 69 0.20 16.98 -0.58
CA MET A 69 -0.11 17.03 -2.02
C MET A 69 -1.56 17.44 -2.31
N GLY A 70 -2.42 17.54 -1.29
CA GLY A 70 -3.83 17.89 -1.48
C GLY A 70 -4.63 16.79 -2.17
N CYS A 71 -4.24 15.53 -2.04
CA CYS A 71 -4.94 14.40 -2.67
C CYS A 71 -6.39 14.30 -2.16
N THR A 72 -7.35 14.45 -3.06
CA THR A 72 -8.79 14.31 -2.76
C THR A 72 -9.38 13.00 -3.28
N LYS A 73 -8.72 12.36 -4.25
CA LYS A 73 -9.12 11.06 -4.81
C LYS A 73 -8.33 9.94 -4.16
N ALA A 74 -9.02 8.84 -3.84
CA ALA A 74 -8.39 7.66 -3.22
C ALA A 74 -7.24 7.09 -4.06
N ALA A 75 -7.37 7.09 -5.38
CA ALA A 75 -6.33 6.62 -6.30
C ALA A 75 -5.04 7.47 -6.22
N ASP A 76 -5.18 8.79 -6.10
CA ASP A 76 -4.02 9.69 -5.98
C ASP A 76 -3.36 9.57 -4.60
N ALA A 77 -4.17 9.45 -3.55
CA ALA A 77 -3.67 9.17 -2.20
C ALA A 77 -2.91 7.85 -2.13
N ALA A 78 -3.40 6.78 -2.78
CA ALA A 78 -2.70 5.49 -2.85
C ALA A 78 -1.33 5.60 -3.53
N ALA A 79 -1.24 6.38 -4.62
CA ALA A 79 0.02 6.62 -5.30
C ALA A 79 1.03 7.37 -4.40
N ALA A 80 0.56 8.42 -3.71
CA ALA A 80 1.37 9.19 -2.77
C ALA A 80 1.84 8.34 -1.57
N ILE A 81 0.98 7.45 -1.04
CA ILE A 81 1.38 6.48 -0.01
C ILE A 81 2.54 5.60 -0.49
N GLY A 82 2.56 5.23 -1.77
CA GLY A 82 3.68 4.51 -2.38
C GLY A 82 5.03 5.22 -2.26
N ILE A 83 5.04 6.56 -2.22
CA ILE A 83 6.26 7.36 -2.03
C ILE A 83 6.82 7.15 -0.61
N GLY A 84 5.93 7.15 0.40
CA GLY A 84 6.31 6.82 1.77
C GLY A 84 6.82 5.38 1.92
N LEU A 85 6.13 4.41 1.32
CA LEU A 85 6.61 3.02 1.29
C LEU A 85 8.00 2.90 0.63
N GLN A 86 8.24 3.67 -0.43
CA GLN A 86 9.54 3.65 -1.12
C GLN A 86 10.65 4.28 -0.30
N SER A 87 10.37 5.34 0.47
CA SER A 87 11.38 5.97 1.33
C SER A 87 11.88 5.01 2.41
N PHE A 88 11.06 4.03 2.81
CA PHE A 88 11.41 2.91 3.68
C PHE A 88 12.05 1.71 2.96
N CYS A 89 12.43 1.80 1.69
CA CYS A 89 13.27 0.76 1.04
C CYS A 89 14.76 1.03 1.32
N ILE A 90 15.51 0.00 1.75
CA ILE A 90 16.94 0.13 2.09
C ILE A 90 17.76 0.36 0.81
N PRO A 91 18.68 1.34 0.78
CA PRO A 91 19.61 1.52 -0.34
C PRO A 91 20.34 0.23 -0.73
N GLY A 92 20.37 -0.09 -2.02
CA GLY A 92 20.99 -1.31 -2.55
C GLY A 92 20.17 -2.59 -2.40
N SER A 93 19.04 -2.57 -1.68
CA SER A 93 18.15 -3.72 -1.60
C SER A 93 17.40 -3.96 -2.92
N VAL A 94 16.95 -5.19 -3.13
CA VAL A 94 16.08 -5.52 -4.28
C VAL A 94 14.81 -4.67 -4.27
N ALA A 95 14.25 -4.40 -3.09
CA ALA A 95 13.05 -3.57 -2.93
C ALA A 95 13.26 -2.13 -3.43
N GLU A 96 14.44 -1.57 -3.18
CA GLU A 96 14.81 -0.25 -3.70
C GLU A 96 14.96 -0.26 -5.22
N ASN A 97 15.78 -1.19 -5.72
CA ASN A 97 16.10 -1.27 -7.16
C ASN A 97 14.86 -1.54 -8.01
N ARG A 98 13.92 -2.36 -7.50
CA ARG A 98 12.65 -2.67 -8.15
C ARG A 98 11.55 -1.63 -7.88
N LYS A 99 11.84 -0.59 -7.10
CA LYS A 99 10.89 0.46 -6.71
C LYS A 99 9.60 -0.10 -6.11
N VAL A 100 9.75 -1.06 -5.20
CA VAL A 100 8.64 -1.86 -4.67
C VAL A 100 7.58 -1.00 -3.97
N GLY A 101 7.99 0.00 -3.18
CA GLY A 101 7.05 0.90 -2.51
C GLY A 101 6.20 1.70 -3.50
N LEU A 102 6.83 2.28 -4.52
CA LEU A 102 6.11 2.96 -5.62
C LEU A 102 5.22 1.97 -6.39
N GLY A 103 5.68 0.73 -6.58
CA GLY A 103 4.91 -0.33 -7.20
C GLY A 103 3.61 -0.62 -6.46
N HIS A 104 3.66 -0.74 -5.13
CA HIS A 104 2.47 -0.96 -4.29
C HIS A 104 1.49 0.21 -4.35
N GLY A 105 1.98 1.45 -4.24
CA GLY A 105 1.12 2.63 -4.37
C GLY A 105 0.44 2.73 -5.73
N ASN A 106 1.18 2.45 -6.81
CA ASN A 106 0.65 2.45 -8.17
C ASN A 106 -0.34 1.31 -8.42
N LEU A 107 -0.13 0.14 -7.81
CA LEU A 107 -1.12 -0.94 -7.84
C LEU A 107 -2.42 -0.48 -7.17
N GLY A 108 -2.34 0.10 -5.96
CA GLY A 108 -3.50 0.68 -5.28
C GLY A 108 -4.21 1.74 -6.13
N LYS A 109 -3.47 2.67 -6.73
CA LYS A 109 -3.99 3.66 -7.68
C LYS A 109 -4.79 3.02 -8.80
N ARG A 110 -4.22 2.01 -9.47
CA ARG A 110 -4.88 1.32 -10.59
C ARG A 110 -6.15 0.63 -10.12
N LEU A 111 -6.12 -0.08 -9.00
CA LEU A 111 -7.29 -0.78 -8.47
C LEU A 111 -8.42 0.15 -8.04
N LEU A 112 -8.10 1.36 -7.57
CA LEU A 112 -9.09 2.37 -7.16
C LEU A 112 -9.56 3.28 -8.31
N SER A 113 -8.88 3.25 -9.46
CA SER A 113 -9.24 4.07 -10.63
C SER A 113 -10.35 3.41 -11.46
N GLU A 114 -11.39 4.18 -11.81
CA GLU A 114 -12.46 3.73 -12.72
C GLU A 114 -11.96 3.41 -14.14
N GLU A 115 -10.78 3.89 -14.53
CA GLU A 115 -10.15 3.55 -15.81
C GLU A 115 -9.72 2.06 -15.85
N THR A 116 -9.47 1.46 -14.70
CA THR A 116 -9.14 0.03 -14.62
C THR A 116 -10.43 -0.77 -14.54
N GLU A 117 -10.71 -1.58 -15.55
CA GLU A 117 -11.91 -2.43 -15.59
C GLU A 117 -11.63 -3.92 -15.30
N CYS A 118 -10.36 -4.30 -15.22
CA CYS A 118 -9.94 -5.68 -15.02
C CYS A 118 -8.65 -5.77 -14.20
N PHE A 119 -8.64 -6.67 -13.21
CA PHE A 119 -7.47 -7.06 -12.45
C PHE A 119 -7.12 -8.52 -12.76
N ALA A 120 -6.04 -8.73 -13.50
CA ALA A 120 -5.54 -10.06 -13.82
C ALA A 120 -4.34 -10.39 -12.92
N PHE A 121 -4.45 -11.47 -12.17
CA PHE A 121 -3.40 -11.97 -11.28
C PHE A 121 -2.87 -13.31 -11.80
N LEU A 122 -1.56 -13.37 -12.02
CA LEU A 122 -0.85 -14.60 -12.40
C LEU A 122 -0.24 -15.21 -11.15
N ALA A 123 -0.85 -16.30 -10.67
CA ALA A 123 -0.39 -17.10 -9.55
C ALA A 123 0.58 -18.20 -10.02
N GLY A 124 1.52 -18.57 -9.15
CA GLY A 124 2.32 -19.79 -9.34
C GLY A 124 1.51 -21.05 -9.01
N HIS A 125 2.06 -22.21 -9.38
CA HIS A 125 1.43 -23.55 -9.31
C HIS A 125 0.77 -23.90 -7.96
N GLU A 126 1.19 -23.29 -6.84
CA GLU A 126 0.72 -23.65 -5.49
C GLU A 126 0.20 -22.45 -4.67
N SER A 127 -0.10 -21.32 -5.31
CA SER A 127 -0.32 -20.06 -4.59
C SER A 127 -1.79 -19.78 -4.22
N PHE A 128 -2.46 -20.70 -3.52
CA PHE A 128 -3.86 -20.53 -3.06
C PHE A 128 -4.04 -19.24 -2.22
N ALA A 129 -3.16 -19.03 -1.25
CA ALA A 129 -3.20 -17.84 -0.39
C ALA A 129 -3.00 -16.53 -1.17
N ALA A 130 -2.16 -16.54 -2.20
CA ALA A 130 -1.93 -15.36 -3.03
C ALA A 130 -3.15 -15.00 -3.88
N ALA A 131 -3.82 -16.02 -4.43
CA ALA A 131 -5.07 -15.85 -5.17
C ALA A 131 -6.20 -15.31 -4.26
N GLU A 132 -6.34 -15.84 -3.05
CA GLU A 132 -7.31 -15.34 -2.07
C GLU A 132 -7.02 -13.89 -1.67
N GLY A 133 -5.75 -13.55 -1.46
CA GLY A 133 -5.33 -12.17 -1.19
C GLY A 133 -5.66 -11.22 -2.34
N ALA A 134 -5.39 -11.64 -3.59
CA ALA A 134 -5.72 -10.86 -4.78
C ALA A 134 -7.24 -10.58 -4.91
N ILE A 135 -8.08 -11.60 -4.66
CA ILE A 135 -9.54 -11.44 -4.65
C ILE A 135 -9.96 -10.44 -3.56
N LYS A 136 -9.48 -10.61 -2.32
CA LYS A 136 -9.82 -9.73 -1.20
C LYS A 136 -9.44 -8.28 -1.45
N ILE A 137 -8.30 -8.04 -2.10
CA ILE A 137 -7.88 -6.69 -2.51
C ILE A 137 -8.87 -6.10 -3.53
N ALA A 138 -9.26 -6.86 -4.56
CA ALA A 138 -10.24 -6.41 -5.54
C ALA A 138 -11.62 -6.15 -4.91
N LEU A 139 -12.08 -7.01 -4.02
CA LEU A 139 -13.34 -6.84 -3.28
C LEU A 139 -13.33 -5.58 -2.41
N ASN A 140 -12.22 -5.31 -1.73
CA ASN A 140 -12.07 -4.08 -0.94
C ASN A 140 -12.06 -2.83 -1.83
N ALA A 141 -11.38 -2.85 -2.98
CA ALA A 141 -11.43 -1.75 -3.94
C ALA A 141 -12.88 -1.52 -4.44
N ASN A 142 -13.62 -2.60 -4.73
CA ASN A 142 -14.99 -2.53 -5.20
C ASN A 142 -15.98 -1.89 -4.21
N LYS A 143 -15.65 -1.78 -2.91
CA LYS A 143 -16.49 -1.07 -1.93
C LYS A 143 -16.66 0.42 -2.22
N VAL A 144 -15.70 1.02 -2.95
CA VAL A 144 -15.67 2.46 -3.23
C VAL A 144 -15.73 2.78 -4.72
N ARG A 145 -15.88 1.76 -5.58
CA ARG A 145 -15.95 1.91 -7.03
C ARG A 145 -17.40 1.97 -7.51
N ILE A 146 -17.60 2.64 -8.63
CA ILE A 146 -18.89 2.65 -9.35
C ILE A 146 -19.02 1.36 -10.15
N LYS A 147 -17.96 1.00 -10.91
CA LYS A 147 -17.91 -0.26 -11.67
C LYS A 147 -16.99 -1.26 -10.98
N PRO A 148 -17.54 -2.41 -10.51
CA PRO A 148 -16.72 -3.47 -9.94
C PRO A 148 -15.64 -3.97 -10.92
N LEU A 149 -14.44 -4.23 -10.41
CA LEU A 149 -13.36 -4.86 -11.16
C LEU A 149 -13.74 -6.28 -11.58
N ARG A 150 -13.49 -6.61 -12.85
CA ARG A 150 -13.42 -8.01 -13.28
C ARG A 150 -12.11 -8.61 -12.78
N VAL A 151 -12.16 -9.80 -12.19
CA VAL A 151 -10.96 -10.48 -11.66
C VAL A 151 -10.66 -11.70 -12.51
N ILE A 152 -9.42 -11.80 -13.00
CA ILE A 152 -8.91 -12.98 -13.71
C ILE A 152 -7.80 -13.57 -12.87
N LEU A 153 -7.93 -14.84 -12.49
CA LEU A 153 -6.87 -15.59 -11.83
C LEU A 153 -6.30 -16.61 -12.82
N ASN A 154 -5.02 -16.48 -13.15
CA ASN A 154 -4.31 -17.40 -14.03
C ASN A 154 -3.24 -18.16 -13.25
N GLY A 155 -2.91 -19.39 -13.67
CA GLY A 155 -1.86 -20.21 -13.08
C GLY A 155 -2.28 -21.08 -11.89
N LEU A 156 -3.59 -21.24 -11.67
CA LEU A 156 -4.13 -22.17 -10.68
C LEU A 156 -4.35 -23.57 -11.29
N GLY A 157 -4.03 -24.62 -10.54
CA GLY A 157 -4.47 -25.97 -10.86
C GLY A 157 -6.00 -26.07 -10.91
N LYS A 158 -6.54 -26.99 -11.72
CA LYS A 158 -7.99 -27.14 -11.97
C LYS A 158 -8.82 -27.22 -10.68
N ASP A 159 -8.38 -28.00 -9.71
CA ASP A 159 -9.11 -28.22 -8.46
C ASP A 159 -9.08 -26.98 -7.56
N ALA A 160 -7.92 -26.33 -7.45
CA ALA A 160 -7.77 -25.07 -6.72
C ALA A 160 -8.66 -23.97 -7.32
N ALA A 161 -8.70 -23.86 -8.65
CA ALA A 161 -9.57 -22.91 -9.33
C ALA A 161 -11.06 -23.17 -9.04
N MET A 162 -11.50 -24.44 -9.07
CA MET A 162 -12.88 -24.82 -8.76
C MET A 162 -13.26 -24.50 -7.30
N ILE A 163 -12.36 -24.75 -6.35
CA ILE A 163 -12.59 -24.46 -4.93
C ILE A 163 -12.68 -22.94 -4.71
N ILE A 164 -11.73 -22.17 -5.25
CA ILE A 164 -11.68 -20.70 -5.05
C ILE A 164 -12.93 -20.03 -5.62
N SER A 165 -13.38 -20.44 -6.81
CA SER A 165 -14.61 -19.89 -7.40
C SER A 165 -15.85 -20.25 -6.57
N ARG A 166 -15.94 -21.47 -6.02
CA ARG A 166 -17.09 -21.80 -5.16
C ARG A 166 -17.17 -20.97 -3.88
N ILE A 167 -16.01 -20.62 -3.29
CA ILE A 167 -15.95 -19.88 -2.03
C ILE A 167 -16.21 -18.38 -2.24
N ASN A 168 -15.71 -17.81 -3.32
CA ASN A 168 -15.70 -16.36 -3.52
C ASN A 168 -16.72 -15.86 -4.57
N GLY A 169 -17.39 -16.77 -5.29
CA GLY A 169 -18.25 -16.48 -6.43
C GLY A 169 -17.50 -16.34 -7.75
#